data_AF-A0AAD2DHZ6-F1
#
_entry.id   AF-A0AAD2DHZ6-F1
#
_cell.length_a   1.000
_cell.length_b   1.000
_cell.length_c   1.000
_cell.angle_alpha   90.00
_cell.angle_beta   90.00
_cell.angle_gamma   90.00
#
_symmetry.space_group_name_H-M   'P 1'
#
loop_
_entity.id
_entity.type
_entity.pdbx_description
1 polymer ?
#
loop_
_entity_poly.entity_id
_entity_poly.type
_entity_poly.pdbx_seq_one_letter_code
_entity_poly.pdbx_strand_id
1 'polypeptide(L)'
;MAAGSNLSLRFCSMLMAFHFALSASFQLNDPDWYFWFPLYAIACVVNLVNGVKTEKKRRKMAKFAVWLGMFLFIKVIIEDFIDGIAGFWSFDVRERVVREKIGSGLVIGSMFMQLESSTHPTHPSSNQQRTQVANLGMPILVGISHSLSLFFFVFQHGEIKF
;
A
#
# COMPACT_ATOMS: atom_id res chain seq x y z
N MET A 1 24.50 -14.57 -4.05
CA MET A 1 23.04 -14.42 -4.25
C MET A 1 22.38 -13.22 -3.54
N ALA A 2 23.08 -12.44 -2.68
CA ALA A 2 22.47 -11.34 -1.93
C ALA A 2 22.30 -9.99 -2.70
N ALA A 3 23.01 -9.79 -3.82
CA ALA A 3 22.92 -8.55 -4.60
C ALA A 3 21.62 -8.47 -5.42
N GLY A 4 21.15 -9.60 -5.95
CA GLY A 4 19.94 -9.66 -6.79
C GLY A 4 18.63 -9.43 -6.01
N SER A 5 18.54 -9.91 -4.76
CA SER A 5 17.36 -9.72 -3.91
C SER A 5 17.18 -8.24 -3.51
N ASN A 6 18.27 -7.53 -3.22
CA ASN A 6 18.24 -6.12 -2.86
C ASN A 6 17.80 -5.22 -4.03
N LEU A 7 18.20 -5.55 -5.27
CA LEU A 7 17.80 -4.79 -6.46
C LEU A 7 16.30 -5.01 -6.78
N SER A 8 15.85 -6.27 -6.72
CA SER A 8 14.43 -6.61 -6.94
C SER A 8 13.51 -5.92 -5.93
N LEU A 9 13.88 -5.94 -4.64
CA LEU A 9 13.14 -5.22 -3.59
C LEU A 9 13.07 -3.71 -3.84
N ARG A 10 14.19 -3.09 -4.22
CA ARG A 10 14.23 -1.65 -4.52
C ARG A 10 13.33 -1.31 -5.70
N PHE A 11 13.38 -2.11 -6.75
CA PHE A 11 12.50 -1.93 -7.91
C PHE A 11 11.02 -2.07 -7.53
N CYS A 12 10.67 -3.11 -6.77
CA CYS A 12 9.29 -3.28 -6.27
C CYS A 12 8.86 -2.10 -5.39
N SER A 13 9.77 -1.61 -4.54
CA SER A 13 9.55 -0.43 -3.70
C SER A 13 9.27 0.81 -4.56
N MET A 14 10.03 1.03 -5.63
CA MET A 14 9.78 2.15 -6.55
C MET A 14 8.42 2.03 -7.26
N LEU A 15 8.05 0.83 -7.71
CA LEU A 15 6.74 0.58 -8.32
C LEU A 15 5.59 0.85 -7.34
N MET A 16 5.71 0.43 -6.09
CA MET A 16 4.73 0.77 -5.04
C MET A 16 4.68 2.27 -4.77
N ALA A 17 5.82 2.96 -4.76
CA ALA A 17 5.86 4.41 -4.59
C ALA A 17 5.11 5.12 -5.73
N PHE A 18 5.33 4.69 -6.98
CA PHE A 18 4.62 5.24 -8.14
C PHE A 18 3.11 4.98 -8.06
N HIS A 19 2.72 3.76 -7.68
CA HIS A 19 1.31 3.41 -7.45
C HIS A 19 0.66 4.34 -6.41
N PHE A 20 1.30 4.55 -5.25
CA PHE A 20 0.76 5.44 -4.23
C PHE A 20 0.78 6.92 -4.63
N ALA A 21 1.76 7.37 -5.42
CA ALA A 21 1.75 8.71 -5.97
C ALA A 21 0.54 8.93 -6.89
N LEU A 22 0.25 7.97 -7.78
CA LEU A 22 -0.94 8.00 -8.63
C LEU A 22 -2.23 7.97 -7.80
N SER A 23 -2.33 7.09 -6.80
CA SER A 23 -3.49 7.04 -5.90
C SER A 23 -3.71 8.37 -5.18
N ALA A 24 -2.64 9.00 -4.69
CA ALA A 24 -2.71 10.32 -4.06
C ALA A 24 -3.24 11.39 -5.02
N SER A 25 -2.79 11.36 -6.29
CA SER A 25 -3.26 12.30 -7.31
C SER A 25 -4.74 12.14 -7.61
N PHE A 26 -5.24 10.90 -7.75
CA PHE A 26 -6.66 10.67 -8.01
C PHE A 26 -7.55 11.10 -6.85
N GLN A 27 -7.07 10.96 -5.62
CA GLN A 27 -7.88 11.29 -4.45
C GLN A 27 -8.01 12.80 -4.19
N LEU A 28 -7.26 13.67 -4.87
CA LEU A 28 -7.40 15.12 -4.69
C LEU A 28 -8.78 15.66 -5.10
N ASN A 29 -9.52 14.91 -5.91
CA ASN A 29 -10.86 15.30 -6.37
C ASN A 29 -11.98 14.85 -5.41
N ASP A 30 -11.66 14.12 -4.35
CA ASP A 30 -12.64 13.57 -3.43
C ASP A 30 -12.89 14.49 -2.21
N PRO A 31 -14.11 14.57 -1.66
CA PRO A 31 -14.39 15.34 -0.44
C PRO A 31 -13.51 14.99 0.76
N ASP A 32 -13.09 13.71 0.91
CA ASP A 32 -12.24 13.27 2.02
C ASP A 32 -10.74 13.24 1.67
N TRP A 33 -10.32 13.93 0.62
CA TRP A 33 -8.93 13.93 0.13
C TRP A 33 -7.91 14.20 1.24
N TYR A 34 -8.26 15.01 2.23
CA TYR A 34 -7.38 15.44 3.32
C TYR A 34 -6.96 14.29 4.26
N PHE A 35 -7.67 13.16 4.29
CA PHE A 35 -7.23 11.96 5.02
C PHE A 35 -6.38 11.02 4.16
N TRP A 36 -6.83 10.81 2.93
CA TRP A 36 -6.25 9.87 1.98
C TRP A 36 -4.94 10.36 1.36
N PHE A 37 -4.87 11.64 1.01
CA PHE A 37 -3.67 12.23 0.43
C PHE A 37 -2.46 12.11 1.36
N PRO A 38 -2.53 12.48 2.67
CA PRO A 38 -1.42 12.23 3.58
C PRO A 38 -1.05 10.75 3.71
N LEU A 39 -2.03 9.83 3.74
CA LEU A 39 -1.76 8.40 3.82
C LEU A 39 -0.93 7.92 2.62
N TYR A 40 -1.39 8.19 1.40
CA TYR A 40 -0.71 7.76 0.18
C TYR A 40 0.62 8.49 -0.03
N ALA A 41 0.71 9.79 0.31
CA ALA A 41 1.95 10.55 0.22
C ALA A 41 3.03 10.00 1.15
N ILE A 42 2.68 9.68 2.40
CA ILE A 42 3.63 9.08 3.34
C ILE A 42 4.04 7.68 2.87
N ALA A 43 3.09 6.88 2.38
CA ALA A 43 3.38 5.56 1.82
C ALA A 43 4.33 5.63 0.61
N CYS A 44 4.14 6.61 -0.28
CA CYS A 44 5.02 6.89 -1.40
C CYS A 44 6.44 7.23 -0.91
N VAL A 45 6.58 8.19 0.01
CA VAL A 45 7.89 8.60 0.54
C VAL A 45 8.61 7.42 1.20
N VAL A 46 7.93 6.63 2.04
CA VAL A 46 8.54 5.47 2.72
C VAL A 46 9.07 4.46 1.70
N ASN A 47 8.34 4.22 0.61
CA ASN A 47 8.76 3.31 -0.44
C ASN A 47 9.88 3.89 -1.33
N LEU A 48 9.95 5.20 -1.51
CA LEU A 48 11.00 5.85 -2.29
C LEU A 48 12.33 5.92 -1.55
N VAL A 49 12.30 6.16 -0.23
CA VAL A 49 13.52 6.30 0.59
C VAL A 49 14.08 4.95 1.08
N ASN A 50 13.63 3.84 0.50
CA ASN A 50 14.11 2.51 0.83
C ASN A 50 15.60 2.35 0.46
N GLY A 51 16.46 2.11 1.47
CA GLY A 51 17.90 1.96 1.29
C GLY A 51 18.73 3.24 1.52
N VAL A 52 18.12 4.35 1.94
CA VAL A 52 18.82 5.55 2.39
C VAL A 52 19.15 5.43 3.89
N LYS A 53 20.22 6.08 4.39
CA LYS A 53 20.66 6.07 5.81
C LYS A 53 19.68 6.74 6.80
N THR A 54 18.38 6.73 6.55
CA THR A 54 17.33 7.39 7.33
C THR A 54 16.32 6.40 7.94
N GLU A 55 16.80 5.20 8.29
CA GLU A 55 15.99 4.08 8.81
C GLU A 55 15.08 4.46 9.99
N LYS A 56 15.58 5.24 10.97
CA LYS A 56 14.78 5.62 12.15
C LYS A 56 13.56 6.47 11.79
N LYS A 57 13.72 7.46 10.90
CA LYS A 57 12.59 8.31 10.46
C LYS A 57 11.65 7.53 9.56
N ARG A 58 12.19 6.74 8.63
CA ARG A 58 11.43 5.84 7.74
C ARG A 58 10.55 4.89 8.55
N ARG A 59 11.08 4.25 9.59
CA ARG A 59 10.33 3.36 10.49
C ARG A 59 9.22 4.09 11.24
N LYS A 60 9.45 5.31 11.71
CA LYS A 60 8.42 6.12 12.38
C LYS A 60 7.29 6.49 11.42
N MET A 61 7.64 6.91 10.19
CA MET A 61 6.68 7.20 9.13
C MET A 61 5.88 5.98 8.73
N ALA A 62 6.53 4.82 8.56
CA ALA A 62 5.86 3.57 8.21
C ALA A 62 4.88 3.12 9.30
N LYS A 63 5.26 3.20 10.58
CA LYS A 63 4.34 2.92 11.70
C LYS A 63 3.14 3.87 11.72
N PHE A 64 3.39 5.16 11.50
CA PHE A 64 2.33 6.15 11.42
C PHE A 64 1.38 5.86 10.25
N ALA A 65 1.91 5.53 9.07
CA ALA A 65 1.12 5.15 7.90
C ALA A 65 0.34 3.85 8.11
N VAL A 66 0.88 2.86 8.83
CA VAL A 66 0.11 1.66 9.23
C VAL A 66 -1.06 2.06 10.11
N TRP A 67 -0.83 2.88 11.13
CA TRP A 67 -1.89 3.26 12.08
C TRP A 67 -2.99 4.09 11.39
N LEU A 68 -2.58 5.07 10.56
CA LEU A 68 -3.51 5.85 9.75
C LEU A 68 -4.24 4.98 8.72
N GLY A 69 -3.53 4.07 8.05
CA GLY A 69 -4.12 3.13 7.09
C GLY A 69 -5.16 2.21 7.73
N MET A 70 -4.87 1.66 8.91
CA MET A 70 -5.83 0.85 9.67
C MET A 70 -7.05 1.66 10.09
N PHE A 71 -6.85 2.90 10.54
CA PHE A 71 -7.95 3.81 10.90
C PHE A 71 -8.87 4.08 9.70
N LEU A 72 -8.31 4.42 8.54
CA LEU A 72 -9.10 4.66 7.33
C LEU A 72 -9.75 3.38 6.77
N PHE A 73 -9.07 2.24 6.86
CA PHE A 73 -9.66 0.95 6.47
C PHE A 73 -10.91 0.64 7.31
N ILE A 74 -10.87 0.87 8.62
CA ILE A 74 -12.03 0.70 9.50
C ILE A 74 -13.13 1.71 9.16
N LYS A 75 -12.79 2.99 8.91
CA LYS A 75 -13.76 4.01 8.47
C LYS A 75 -14.53 3.53 7.23
N VAL A 76 -13.81 3.04 6.22
CA VAL A 76 -14.41 2.58 4.97
C VAL A 76 -15.30 1.35 5.18
N ILE A 77 -14.91 0.42 6.06
CA ILE A 77 -15.78 -0.73 6.41
C ILE A 77 -17.09 -0.26 7.04
N ILE A 78 -17.03 0.74 7.93
CA ILE A 78 -18.22 1.28 8.59
C ILE A 78 -19.12 1.98 7.56
N GLU A 79 -18.55 2.77 6.66
CA GLU A 79 -19.30 3.45 5.58
C GLU A 79 -19.97 2.44 4.64
N ASP A 80 -19.24 1.42 4.18
CA ASP A 80 -19.76 0.32 3.36
C ASP A 80 -20.93 -0.40 4.05
N PHE A 81 -20.84 -0.58 5.37
CA PHE A 81 -21.90 -1.18 6.17
C PHE A 81 -23.13 -0.28 6.35
N ILE A 82 -22.94 1.03 6.54
CA ILE A 82 -24.02 1.99 6.76
C ILE A 82 -24.79 2.25 5.46
N ASP A 83 -24.07 2.52 4.37
CA ASP A 83 -24.69 2.93 3.12
C ASP A 83 -25.22 1.73 2.31
N GLY A 84 -24.83 0.50 2.67
CA GLY A 84 -25.31 -0.73 2.05
C GLY A 84 -24.94 -0.85 0.55
N ILE A 85 -23.94 -0.09 0.10
CA ILE A 85 -23.60 0.10 -1.31
C ILE A 85 -22.95 -1.15 -1.90
N ALA A 86 -22.04 -1.76 -1.16
CA ALA A 86 -21.31 -2.95 -1.57
C ALA A 86 -21.29 -3.93 -0.39
N GLY A 87 -21.64 -5.19 -0.58
CA GLY A 87 -21.41 -6.17 0.48
C GLY A 87 -19.93 -6.21 0.85
N PHE A 88 -19.57 -6.66 2.06
CA PHE A 88 -18.18 -6.72 2.53
C PHE A 88 -17.18 -7.37 1.55
N TRP A 89 -17.66 -8.28 0.68
CA TRP A 89 -16.90 -8.97 -0.36
C TRP A 89 -17.06 -8.40 -1.78
N SER A 90 -17.75 -7.27 -1.95
CA SER A 90 -17.90 -6.65 -3.26
C SER A 90 -16.54 -6.14 -3.75
N PHE A 91 -16.25 -6.46 -5.00
CA PHE A 91 -15.07 -6.02 -5.74
C PHE A 91 -15.43 -5.02 -6.84
N ASP A 92 -16.61 -4.39 -6.74
CA ASP A 92 -17.00 -3.35 -7.67
C ASP A 92 -16.27 -2.04 -7.35
N VAL A 93 -15.09 -1.85 -7.95
CA VAL A 93 -14.28 -0.63 -7.76
C VAL A 93 -14.84 0.61 -8.43
N ARG A 94 -15.99 0.52 -9.10
CA ARG A 94 -16.75 1.72 -9.45
C ARG A 94 -17.21 2.42 -8.19
N GLU A 95 -17.50 1.64 -7.16
CA GLU A 95 -17.82 2.16 -5.85
C GLU A 95 -16.56 2.67 -5.15
N ARG A 96 -16.68 3.89 -4.65
CA ARG A 96 -15.59 4.59 -3.96
C ARG A 96 -15.09 3.79 -2.76
N VAL A 97 -16.00 3.25 -1.95
CA VAL A 97 -15.69 2.45 -0.75
C VAL A 97 -14.81 1.24 -1.07
N VAL A 98 -15.01 0.56 -2.20
CA VAL A 98 -14.19 -0.58 -2.60
C VAL A 98 -12.77 -0.13 -2.97
N ARG A 99 -12.62 0.98 -3.71
CA ARG A 99 -11.30 1.54 -4.05
C ARG A 99 -10.53 1.95 -2.80
N GLU A 100 -11.19 2.64 -1.87
CA GLU A 100 -10.59 3.10 -0.63
C GLU A 100 -10.17 1.93 0.28
N LYS A 101 -10.98 0.87 0.36
CA LYS A 101 -10.66 -0.37 1.09
C LYS A 101 -9.42 -1.06 0.52
N ILE A 102 -9.37 -1.20 -0.81
CA ILE A 102 -8.23 -1.80 -1.51
C ILE A 102 -6.97 -0.94 -1.31
N GLY A 103 -7.08 0.37 -1.52
CA GLY A 103 -5.95 1.29 -1.44
C GLY A 103 -5.33 1.36 -0.04
N SER A 104 -6.16 1.49 1.01
CA SER A 104 -5.68 1.43 2.39
C SER A 104 -5.08 0.08 2.74
N GLY A 105 -5.67 -1.03 2.28
CA GLY A 105 -5.12 -2.38 2.43
C GLY A 105 -3.72 -2.53 1.80
N LEU A 106 -3.54 -2.02 0.58
CA LEU A 106 -2.23 -2.00 -0.09
C LEU A 106 -1.20 -1.17 0.67
N VAL A 107 -1.58 -0.02 1.22
CA VAL A 107 -0.69 0.80 2.08
C VAL A 107 -0.26 0.02 3.31
N ILE A 108 -1.20 -0.57 4.05
CA ILE A 108 -0.90 -1.37 5.25
C ILE A 108 0.07 -2.50 4.92
N GLY A 109 -0.22 -3.28 3.87
CA GLY A 109 0.64 -4.38 3.42
C GLY A 109 2.04 -3.91 3.03
N SER A 110 2.14 -2.82 2.28
CA SER A 110 3.42 -2.24 1.86
C SER A 110 4.25 -1.78 3.06
N MET A 111 3.64 -1.03 3.97
CA MET A 111 4.34 -0.54 5.17
C MET A 111 4.75 -1.67 6.09
N PHE A 112 3.94 -2.73 6.22
CA PHE A 112 4.30 -3.92 7.00
C PHE A 112 5.55 -4.59 6.42
N MET A 113 5.61 -4.81 5.11
CA MET A 113 6.79 -5.37 4.44
C MET A 113 8.03 -4.47 4.61
N GLN A 114 7.84 -3.14 4.57
CA GLN A 114 8.92 -2.18 4.81
C GLN A 114 9.43 -2.18 6.26
N LEU A 115 8.56 -2.45 7.24
CA LEU A 115 8.93 -2.57 8.65
C LEU A 115 9.65 -3.89 8.95
N GLU A 116 9.21 -4.98 8.32
CA GLU A 116 9.85 -6.30 8.43
C GLU A 116 11.25 -6.30 7.82
N SER A 117 11.47 -5.55 6.73
CA SER A 117 12.81 -5.38 6.13
C SER A 117 13.75 -4.45 6.93
N SER A 118 13.20 -3.53 7.73
CA SER A 118 13.97 -2.54 8.53
C SER A 118 14.43 -3.07 9.89
N THR A 119 13.84 -4.15 10.40
CA THR A 119 14.05 -4.56 11.79
C THR A 119 15.40 -5.27 11.96
N HIS A 120 16.32 -4.62 12.67
CA HIS A 120 17.63 -5.18 13.01
C HIS A 120 17.45 -6.46 13.86
N PRO A 121 18.11 -7.58 13.52
CA PRO A 121 17.87 -8.84 14.18
C PRO A 121 18.49 -8.89 15.58
N THR A 122 17.77 -9.47 16.52
CA THR A 122 18.28 -9.95 17.82
C THR A 122 18.84 -11.38 17.70
N HIS A 123 18.53 -12.11 16.61
CA HIS A 123 18.95 -13.50 16.39
C HIS A 123 19.19 -13.82 14.90
N PRO A 124 20.22 -14.60 14.52
CA PRO A 124 20.58 -14.84 13.11
C PRO A 124 19.53 -15.64 12.30
N SER A 125 18.76 -16.52 12.93
CA SER A 125 17.71 -17.32 12.26
C SER A 125 16.48 -16.49 11.85
N SER A 126 16.15 -15.44 12.59
CA SER A 126 14.99 -14.58 12.28
C SER A 126 15.27 -13.62 11.12
N ASN A 127 16.54 -13.32 10.85
CA ASN A 127 16.97 -12.50 9.72
C ASN A 127 16.66 -13.17 8.38
N GLN A 128 16.93 -14.48 8.25
CA GLN A 128 16.67 -15.23 7.02
C GLN A 128 15.17 -15.31 6.71
N GLN A 129 14.34 -15.57 7.72
CA GLN A 129 12.88 -15.67 7.55
C GLN A 129 12.24 -14.31 7.22
N ARG A 130 12.61 -13.23 7.90
CA ARG A 130 12.09 -11.87 7.60
C ARG A 130 12.50 -11.34 6.24
N THR A 131 13.76 -11.59 5.86
CA THR A 131 14.27 -11.22 4.55
C THR A 131 13.53 -11.99 3.47
N GLN A 132 13.17 -13.26 3.71
CA GLN A 132 12.33 -14.03 2.79
C GLN A 132 10.89 -13.50 2.70
N VAL A 133 10.24 -13.16 3.83
CA VAL A 133 8.88 -12.59 3.81
C VAL A 133 8.84 -11.29 3.03
N ALA A 134 9.79 -10.37 3.25
CA ALA A 134 9.85 -9.13 2.49
C ALA A 134 10.21 -9.37 1.00
N ASN A 135 11.18 -10.25 0.72
CA ASN A 135 11.61 -10.59 -0.65
C ASN A 135 10.50 -11.23 -1.48
N LEU A 136 9.63 -12.03 -0.86
CA LEU A 136 8.51 -12.67 -1.55
C LEU A 136 7.28 -11.75 -1.56
N GLY A 137 7.01 -11.10 -0.43
CA GLY A 137 5.82 -10.30 -0.22
C GLY A 137 5.78 -9.02 -1.05
N MET A 138 6.89 -8.30 -1.19
CA MET A 138 6.91 -7.05 -1.99
C MET A 138 6.63 -7.28 -3.48
N PRO A 139 7.24 -8.26 -4.17
CA PRO A 139 6.88 -8.59 -5.54
C PRO A 139 5.44 -9.06 -5.71
N ILE A 140 4.92 -9.87 -4.78
CA ILE A 140 3.52 -10.31 -4.80
C ILE A 140 2.59 -9.10 -4.67
N LEU A 141 2.89 -8.19 -3.74
CA LEU A 141 2.10 -6.99 -3.51
C LEU A 141 2.07 -6.06 -4.73
N VAL A 142 3.23 -5.89 -5.40
CA VAL A 142 3.33 -5.16 -6.68
C VAL A 142 2.52 -5.87 -7.77
N GLY A 143 2.65 -7.19 -7.88
CA GLY A 143 1.92 -7.99 -8.85
C GLY A 143 0.41 -7.82 -8.67
N ILE A 144 -0.09 -7.91 -7.43
CA ILE A 144 -1.51 -7.69 -7.11
C ILE A 144 -1.92 -6.26 -7.44
N SER A 145 -1.19 -5.24 -6.98
CA SER A 145 -1.58 -3.83 -7.18
C SER A 145 -1.65 -3.43 -8.66
N HIS A 146 -0.67 -3.87 -9.45
CA HIS A 146 -0.61 -3.56 -10.88
C HIS A 146 -1.58 -4.42 -11.70
N SER A 147 -1.72 -5.71 -11.39
CA SER A 147 -2.71 -6.57 -12.06
C SER A 147 -4.13 -6.05 -11.83
N LEU A 148 -4.41 -5.62 -10.61
CA LEU A 148 -5.68 -5.02 -10.26
C LEU A 148 -5.91 -3.70 -11.03
N SER A 149 -4.89 -2.83 -11.09
CA SER A 149 -4.96 -1.58 -11.88
C SER A 149 -5.21 -1.85 -13.37
N LEU A 150 -4.53 -2.84 -13.95
CA LEU A 150 -4.69 -3.23 -15.34
C LEU A 150 -6.06 -3.85 -15.62
N PHE A 151 -6.52 -4.74 -14.74
CA PHE A 151 -7.84 -5.36 -14.83
C PHE A 151 -8.92 -4.28 -14.90
N PHE A 152 -8.88 -3.28 -14.02
CA PHE A 152 -9.88 -2.22 -14.05
C PHE A 152 -9.75 -1.28 -15.24
N PHE A 153 -8.53 -0.95 -15.63
CA PHE A 153 -8.31 -0.16 -16.84
C PHE A 153 -8.90 -0.84 -18.08
N VAL A 154 -8.75 -2.16 -18.21
CA VAL A 154 -9.22 -2.93 -19.37
C VAL A 154 -10.73 -3.22 -19.31
N PHE A 155 -11.24 -3.62 -18.15
CA PHE A 155 -12.61 -4.15 -18.03
C PHE A 155 -13.66 -3.13 -17.55
N GLN A 156 -13.25 -1.98 -16.99
CA GLN A 156 -14.19 -1.01 -16.39
C GLN A 156 -14.07 0.41 -16.96
N HIS A 157 -13.37 0.59 -18.09
CA HIS A 157 -13.04 1.89 -18.67
C HIS A 157 -14.24 2.82 -19.03
N GLY A 158 -15.48 2.34 -18.98
CA GLY A 158 -16.65 3.05 -19.49
C GLY A 158 -17.65 3.61 -18.48
N GLU A 159 -17.56 3.30 -17.18
CA GLU A 159 -18.69 3.54 -16.25
C GLU A 159 -18.22 3.85 -14.81
N ILE A 160 -17.30 4.80 -14.66
CA ILE A 160 -16.96 5.35 -13.34
C ILE A 160 -18.07 6.32 -12.95
N LYS A 161 -18.90 5.96 -11.97
CA LYS A 161 -19.83 6.89 -11.33
C LYS A 161 -19.02 7.80 -10.41
N PHE A 162 -19.06 9.10 -10.69
CA PHE A 162 -18.50 10.15 -9.83
C PHE A 162 -19.50 10.56 -8.77
#